data_AF-W1VP58-F1
#
_entry.id   AF-W1VP58-F1
#
_cell.length_a   1.000
_cell.length_b   1.000
_cell.length_c   1.000
_cell.angle_alpha   90.00
_cell.angle_beta   90.00
_cell.angle_gamma   90.00
#
_symmetry.space_group_name_H-M   'P 1'
#
loop_
_entity.id
_entity.type
_entity.pdbx_description
1 polymer ?
#
loop_
_entity_poly.entity_id
_entity_poly.type
_entity_poly.pdbx_seq_one_letter_code
_entity_poly.pdbx_strand_id
1 'polypeptide(L)' 'LLARPTAWWLGNEAHGLSPESLTQADAVVSIPLYGQAESLNVATAAAVCFYASARVQRRGVLAQSSSAPVSSVQG' A
#
# COMPACT_ATOMS: atom_id res chain seq x y z
N LEU A 1 4.43 4.69 -5.79
CA LEU A 1 4.73 3.72 -4.73
C LEU A 1 3.88 2.45 -4.86
N LEU A 2 2.59 2.48 -4.51
CA LEU A 2 1.77 1.27 -4.28
C LEU A 2 1.27 0.51 -5.54
N ALA A 3 1.60 0.98 -6.74
CA ALA A 3 1.19 0.32 -8.00
C ALA A 3 1.92 -1.01 -8.26
N ARG A 4 3.03 -1.26 -7.56
CA ARG A 4 3.83 -2.48 -7.66
C ARG A 4 3.55 -3.38 -6.45
N PRO A 5 3.89 -4.69 -6.49
CA PRO A 5 3.87 -5.54 -5.31
C PRO A 5 4.65 -4.87 -4.17
N THR A 6 4.02 -4.77 -2.99
CA THR A 6 4.54 -3.99 -1.85
C THR A 6 4.43 -4.85 -0.59
N ALA A 7 5.51 -4.96 0.17
CA ALA A 7 5.48 -5.52 1.52
C ALA A 7 5.26 -4.39 2.53
N TRP A 8 4.43 -4.65 3.54
CA TRP A 8 4.17 -3.71 4.63
C TRP A 8 4.85 -4.19 5.91
N TRP A 9 5.71 -3.35 6.48
CA TRP A 9 6.29 -3.58 7.80
C TRP A 9 5.51 -2.77 8.83
N LEU A 10 4.86 -3.47 9.76
CA LEU A 10 4.04 -2.87 10.81
C LEU A 10 4.68 -3.15 12.17
N GLY A 11 4.74 -2.13 13.01
CA GLY A 11 5.37 -2.19 14.32
C GLY A 11 4.50 -2.81 15.41
N ASN A 12 5.12 -3.09 16.55
CA ASN A 12 4.42 -3.54 17.75
C ASN A 12 3.54 -2.42 18.33
N GLU A 13 2.39 -2.73 18.93
CA GLU A 13 1.49 -1.72 19.51
C GLU A 13 2.12 -0.86 20.61
N ALA A 14 3.06 -1.41 21.38
CA ALA A 14 3.70 -0.69 22.49
C ALA A 14 4.88 0.18 22.06
N HIS A 15 5.63 -0.22 21.02
CA HIS A 15 6.93 0.38 20.69
C HIS A 15 7.11 0.74 19.21
N GLY A 16 6.16 0.39 18.33
CA GLY A 16 6.28 0.62 16.90
C GLY A 16 7.44 -0.16 16.27
N LEU A 17 8.00 0.41 15.20
CA LEU A 17 9.24 -0.07 14.57
C LEU A 17 10.43 0.70 15.13
N SER A 18 11.57 0.03 15.28
CA SER A 18 12.79 0.71 15.71
C SER A 18 13.25 1.72 14.64
N PRO A 19 13.97 2.79 15.03
CA PRO A 19 14.55 3.72 14.07
C PRO A 19 15.44 3.02 13.04
N GLU A 20 16.21 2.01 13.47
CA GLU A 20 17.05 1.20 12.59
C GLU A 20 16.22 0.47 11.52
N SER A 21 15.09 -0.15 11.90
CA SER A 21 14.18 -0.80 10.95
C SER A 21 13.61 0.17 9.92
N LEU A 22 13.28 1.40 10.34
CA LEU A 22 12.77 2.43 9.43
C LEU A 22 13.82 2.86 8.40
N THR A 23 15.11 2.88 8.76
CA THR A 23 16.18 3.23 7.80
C THR A 23 16.36 2.21 6.68
N GLN A 24 15.89 0.97 6.88
CA GLN A 24 15.98 -0.10 5.88
C GLN A 24 14.76 -0.12 4.93
N ALA A 25 13.70 0.63 5.23
CA ALA A 25 12.50 0.65 4.41
C ALA A 25 12.70 1.52 3.17
N ASP A 26 12.22 1.05 2.01
CA ASP A 26 12.19 1.84 0.76
C ASP A 26 11.38 3.13 0.91
N ALA A 27 10.36 3.10 1.78
CA ALA A 27 9.54 4.24 2.12
C ALA A 27 8.96 4.10 3.52
N VAL A 28 8.87 5.22 4.24
CA VAL A 28 8.15 5.35 5.51
C VAL A 28 6.91 6.22 5.26
N VAL A 29 5.75 5.76 5.73
CA VAL A 29 4.47 6.46 5.54
C VAL A 29 3.70 6.51 6.86
N SER A 30 2.78 7.47 6.98
CA SER A 30 1.90 7.63 8.14
C SER A 30 0.44 7.72 7.71
N ILE A 31 -0.45 7.24 8.59
CA ILE A 31 -1.90 7.48 8.47
C ILE A 31 -2.20 8.72 9.31
N PRO A 32 -2.65 9.84 8.72
CA PRO A 32 -2.98 11.03 9.49
C PRO A 32 -4.20 10.76 10.37
N LEU A 33 -4.09 11.09 11.66
CA LEU A 33 -5.18 11.04 12.61
C LEU A 33 -5.62 12.45 12.97
N TYR A 34 -6.94 12.65 12.94
CA TYR A 34 -7.57 13.91 13.34
C TYR A 34 -8.42 13.65 14.57
N GLY A 35 -8.29 14.49 15.60
CA GLY A 35 -9.00 14.34 16.87
C GLY A 35 -8.07 13.93 18.01
N GLN A 36 -8.65 13.28 19.03
CA GLN A 36 -7.96 12.99 20.30
C GLN A 36 -7.22 11.64 20.31
N ALA A 37 -7.40 10.80 19.28
CA ALA A 37 -6.71 9.52 19.21
C ALA A 37 -5.26 9.74 18.78
N GLU A 38 -4.31 9.32 19.63
CA GLU A 38 -2.87 9.45 19.36
C GLU A 38 -2.35 8.36 18.42
N SER A 39 -3.03 7.22 18.34
CA SER A 39 -2.63 6.09 17.50
C SER A 39 -3.82 5.26 17.02
N LEU A 40 -3.56 4.40 16.02
CA LEU A 40 -4.47 3.34 15.61
C LEU A 40 -4.00 2.00 16.14
N ASN A 41 -4.95 1.11 16.40
CA ASN A 41 -4.64 -0.31 16.52
C ASN A 41 -3.90 -0.81 15.26
N VAL A 42 -2.91 -1.69 15.44
CA VAL A 42 -2.07 -2.18 14.34
C VAL A 42 -2.85 -2.88 13.24
N ALA A 43 -3.92 -3.62 13.58
CA ALA A 43 -4.77 -4.29 12.60
C ALA A 43 -5.59 -3.29 11.78
N THR A 44 -6.06 -2.20 12.41
CA THR A 44 -6.74 -1.11 11.71
C THR A 44 -5.80 -0.39 10.76
N ALA A 45 -4.58 -0.09 11.20
CA ALA A 45 -3.55 0.50 10.33
C ALA A 45 -3.23 -0.42 9.13
N ALA A 46 -3.07 -1.72 9.38
CA ALA A 46 -2.84 -2.72 8.34
C ALA A 46 -3.97 -2.73 7.29
N ALA A 47 -5.23 -2.73 7.74
CA ALA A 47 -6.40 -2.74 6.87
C ALA A 47 -6.42 -1.50 5.95
N VAL A 48 -6.11 -0.31 6.46
CA VAL A 48 -6.01 0.92 5.66
C VAL A 48 -4.91 0.81 4.62
N CYS A 49 -3.72 0.36 5.02
CA CYS A 49 -2.57 0.18 4.13
C CYS A 49 -2.89 -0.81 2.99
N PHE A 50 -3.45 -1.97 3.32
CA PHE A 50 -3.83 -2.98 2.34
C PHE A 50 -4.93 -2.50 1.40
N TYR A 51 -5.94 -1.81 1.92
CA TYR A 51 -6.99 -1.23 1.09
C TYR A 51 -6.44 -0.19 0.10
N ALA A 52 -5.55 0.69 0.57
CA ALA A 52 -4.88 1.67 -0.30
C ALA A 52 -4.07 0.98 -1.41
N SER A 53 -3.27 -0.04 -1.06
CA SER A 53 -2.53 -0.85 -2.04
C SER A 53 -3.46 -1.51 -3.06
N ALA A 54 -4.49 -2.22 -2.60
CA ALA A 54 -5.44 -2.92 -3.46
C ALA A 54 -6.18 -1.97 -4.41
N ARG A 55 -6.58 -0.79 -3.93
CA ARG A 55 -7.27 0.23 -4.73
C ARG A 55 -6.40 0.71 -5.90
N VAL A 56 -5.12 0.93 -5.67
CA VAL A 56 -4.17 1.39 -6.71
C VAL A 56 -3.85 0.25 -7.67
N GLN A 57 -3.56 -0.94 -7.15
CA GLN A 57 -3.20 -2.11 -7.96
C GLN A 57 -4.36 -2.55 -8.86
N ARG A 58 -5.60 -2.51 -8.38
CA ARG A 58 -6.79 -2.81 -9.20
C ARG A 58 -6.91 -1.88 -10.42
N ARG A 59 -6.58 -0.59 -10.25
CA ARG A 59 -6.55 0.36 -11.38
C ARG A 59 -5.44 0.04 -12.37
N GLY A 60 -4.27 -0.36 -11.88
CA GLY A 60 -3.15 -0.80 -12.71
C GLY A 60 -3.46 -2.06 -13.52
N VAL A 61 -4.19 -3.02 -12.94
CA VAL A 61 -4.65 -4.22 -13.66
C VAL A 61 -5.61 -3.85 -14.78
N LEU A 62 -6.63 -3.03 -14.49
CA LEU A 62 -7.62 -2.60 -15.50
C LEU A 62 -6.98 -1.82 -16.65
N ALA A 63 -5.98 -0.98 -16.37
CA ALA A 63 -5.25 -0.24 -17.41
C ALA A 63 -4.43 -1.18 -18.33
N GLN A 64 -3.81 -2.23 -17.78
CA GLN A 64 -3.05 -3.22 -18.55
C GLN A 64 -3.97 -4.13 -19.40
N SER A 65 -5.17 -4.43 -18.91
CA SER A 65 -6.15 -5.21 -19.67
C SER A 65 -6.70 -4.46 -20.88
N SER A 66 -6.73 -3.12 -20.84
CA SER A 66 -7.23 -2.29 -21.95
C SER A 66 -6.21 -2.08 -23.08
N SER A 67 -4.93 -2.39 -22.86
CA SER A 67 -3.86 -2.24 -23.86
C SER A 67 -3.48 -3.55 -24.56
N ALA A 68 -4.29 -4.61 -24.43
CA ALA A 68 -4.09 -5.82 -25.22
C ALA A 68 -4.18 -5.46 -26.72
N PRO A 69 -3.20 -5.83 -27.55
CA PRO A 69 -3.24 -5.49 -28.97
C PRO A 69 -4.47 -6.16 -29.57
N VAL A 70 -5.35 -5.37 -30.18
CA VAL A 70 -6.35 -5.90 -31.11
C VAL A 70 -5.52 -6.50 -32.25
N SER A 71 -5.34 -7.83 -32.23
CA SER A 71 -4.70 -8.52 -33.33
C SER A 71 -5.65 -8.34 -34.50
N SER A 72 -5.31 -7.43 -35.40
CA SER A 72 -5.99 -7.18 -36.65
C SER A 72 -5.97 -8.49 -37.44
N VAL A 73 -7.06 -9.25 -37.33
CA VAL A 73 -7.41 -10.28 -38.31
C VAL A 73 -7.72 -9.53 -39.60
N GLN A 74 -6.71 -9.36 -40.44
CA GLN A 74 -6.89 -9.10 -41.87
C GLN A 74 -6.57 -10.40 -42.59
N GLY A 75 -7.58 -10.93 -43.26
CA GLY A 75 -7.46 -12.05 -44.19
C GLY A 75 -6.94 -11.64 -45.56
#